data_AF-X1GRM9-F1
#
_entry.id   AF-X1GRM9-F1
#
_cell.length_a   1.000
_cell.length_b   1.000
_cell.length_c   1.000
_cell.angle_alpha   90.00
_cell.angle_beta   90.00
_cell.angle_gamma   90.00
#
_symmetry.space_group_name_H-M   'P 1'
#
loop_
_entity.id
_entity.type
_entity.pdbx_description
1 polymer ?
#
loop_
_entity_poly.entity_id
_entity_poly.type
_entity_poly.pdbx_seq_one_letter_code
_entity_poly.pdbx_strand_id
1 'polypeptide(L)'
;EEEEKGPPPEEWKESIGRGKERPKFEKSRRKRPRIRSLTSTGIIRQLKAKEMGITCLVDHFGEDGPESYTEGSVVYINRDHPVYKEAAKTRLSFVMHLARLLTQEIALLSHPDNPHLAYQRQSKLMRDAFGEEESSLS
;
A
#
# COMPACT_ATOMS: atom_id res chain seq x y z
N GLU A 1 -49.79 10.98 64.42
CA GLU A 1 -49.55 10.30 63.13
C GLU A 1 -48.89 11.31 62.21
N GLU A 2 -47.61 11.07 61.92
CA GLU A 2 -46.86 11.68 60.83
C GLU A 2 -47.44 11.16 59.50
N GLU A 3 -47.50 12.01 58.48
CA GLU A 3 -47.44 11.50 57.11
C GLU A 3 -46.74 12.52 56.20
N GLU A 4 -45.50 12.18 55.90
CA GLU A 4 -44.55 12.85 55.02
C GLU A 4 -44.85 12.45 53.56
N LYS A 5 -45.11 13.42 52.67
CA LYS A 5 -45.32 13.17 51.24
C LYS A 5 -44.00 13.25 50.47
N GLY A 6 -43.42 12.10 50.14
CA GLY A 6 -42.39 11.97 49.10
C GLY A 6 -43.00 11.83 47.68
N PRO A 7 -42.28 12.24 46.61
CA PRO A 7 -42.82 12.29 45.25
C PRO A 7 -42.82 10.92 44.53
N PRO A 8 -43.58 10.78 43.41
CA PRO A 8 -43.94 9.48 42.85
C PRO A 8 -42.82 8.88 41.96
N PRO A 9 -42.70 7.54 41.87
CA PRO A 9 -41.79 6.91 40.91
C PRO A 9 -42.41 6.76 39.50
N GLU A 10 -41.68 7.24 38.50
CA GLU A 10 -41.95 7.09 37.06
C GLU A 10 -41.83 5.64 36.58
N GLU A 11 -42.83 5.23 35.79
CA GLU A 11 -42.84 4.06 34.90
C GLU A 11 -41.59 4.00 34.03
N TRP A 12 -41.00 2.80 33.83
CA TRP A 12 -40.67 2.32 32.49
C TRP A 12 -40.82 0.80 32.43
N LYS A 13 -41.90 0.41 31.76
CA LYS A 13 -42.31 -0.96 31.44
C LYS A 13 -41.33 -1.63 30.49
N GLU A 14 -41.27 -2.93 30.68
CA GLU A 14 -40.56 -3.96 29.96
C GLU A 14 -40.96 -4.07 28.46
N SER A 15 -40.07 -4.73 27.71
CA SER A 15 -40.28 -5.53 26.50
C SER A 15 -40.18 -4.87 25.11
N ILE A 16 -39.07 -5.11 24.38
CA ILE A 16 -39.07 -5.36 22.93
C ILE A 16 -37.95 -6.37 22.54
N GLY A 17 -38.36 -7.57 22.13
CA GLY A 17 -38.01 -8.17 20.83
C GLY A 17 -36.60 -8.74 20.58
N ARG A 18 -36.51 -10.08 20.56
CA ARG A 18 -35.42 -10.88 19.96
C ARG A 18 -35.15 -10.47 18.49
N GLY A 19 -34.02 -9.80 18.25
CA GLY A 19 -33.50 -9.53 16.91
C GLY A 19 -32.60 -10.67 16.42
N LYS A 20 -32.99 -11.33 15.31
CA LYS A 20 -32.19 -12.34 14.59
C LYS A 20 -30.87 -11.73 14.10
N GLU A 21 -29.75 -12.35 14.45
CA GLU A 21 -28.40 -11.97 14.00
C GLU A 21 -28.29 -12.10 12.48
N ARG A 22 -27.82 -11.02 11.82
CA ARG A 22 -27.44 -11.04 10.40
C ARG A 22 -26.00 -11.58 10.29
N PRO A 23 -25.69 -12.47 9.35
CA PRO A 23 -24.33 -12.96 9.18
C PRO A 23 -23.41 -11.80 8.76
N LYS A 24 -22.44 -11.47 9.62
CA LYS A 24 -21.38 -10.51 9.29
C LYS A 24 -20.51 -11.11 8.20
N PHE A 25 -20.65 -10.58 6.98
CA PHE A 25 -19.73 -10.85 5.88
C PHE A 25 -18.34 -10.34 6.29
N GLU A 26 -17.44 -11.24 6.69
CA GLU A 26 -16.05 -10.91 6.95
C GLU A 26 -15.42 -10.39 5.66
N LYS A 27 -15.26 -9.07 5.58
CA LYS A 27 -14.45 -8.44 4.53
C LYS A 27 -13.04 -9.00 4.66
N SER A 28 -12.67 -9.88 3.74
CA SER A 28 -11.30 -10.37 3.53
C SER A 28 -10.33 -9.19 3.63
N ARG A 29 -9.65 -9.09 4.78
CA ARG A 29 -8.59 -8.11 5.00
C ARG A 29 -7.47 -8.51 4.05
N ARG A 30 -7.37 -7.82 2.91
CA ARG A 30 -6.21 -7.91 2.00
C ARG A 30 -4.95 -7.90 2.86
N LYS A 31 -4.23 -9.02 2.92
CA LYS A 31 -3.05 -9.19 3.78
C LYS A 31 -2.07 -8.10 3.39
N ARG A 32 -1.94 -7.07 4.25
CA ARG A 32 -0.96 -6.01 4.03
C ARG A 32 0.42 -6.69 4.06
N PRO A 33 1.27 -6.47 3.05
CA PRO A 33 2.59 -7.07 3.00
C PRO A 33 3.36 -6.75 4.29
N ARG A 34 4.05 -7.75 4.83
CA ARG A 34 4.79 -7.65 6.09
C ARG A 34 6.00 -6.73 5.90
N ILE A 35 6.05 -5.65 6.67
CA ILE A 35 7.16 -4.72 6.70
C ILE A 35 8.20 -5.21 7.70
N ARG A 36 9.47 -5.24 7.31
CA ARG A 36 10.62 -5.43 8.21
C ARG A 36 11.54 -4.19 8.09
N SER A 37 12.48 -3.95 9.00
CA SER A 37 13.42 -2.82 8.90
C SER A 37 14.82 -3.40 8.68
N LEU A 38 15.56 -2.93 7.66
CA LEU A 38 16.94 -3.38 7.37
C LEU A 38 17.96 -2.31 7.79
N THR A 39 17.50 -1.08 8.00
CA THR A 39 18.23 0.08 8.52
C THR A 39 17.46 0.69 9.69
N SER A 40 18.04 1.64 10.42
CA SER A 40 17.42 2.27 11.60
C SER A 40 16.12 3.03 11.30
N THR A 41 15.86 3.37 10.03
CA THR A 41 14.68 4.15 9.59
C THR A 41 13.95 3.60 8.36
N GLY A 42 14.46 2.54 7.72
CA GLY A 42 13.97 2.08 6.42
C GLY A 42 12.77 1.14 6.48
N ILE A 43 11.74 1.44 5.69
CA ILE A 43 10.56 0.57 5.53
C ILE A 43 10.88 -0.50 4.47
N ILE A 44 11.04 -1.77 4.85
CA ILE A 44 11.12 -2.87 3.88
C ILE A 44 9.71 -3.30 3.49
N ARG A 45 9.44 -3.38 2.20
CA ARG A 45 8.27 -4.07 1.65
C ARG A 45 8.73 -5.14 0.68
N GLN A 46 8.57 -6.40 1.05
CA GLN A 46 8.90 -7.51 0.16
C GLN A 46 7.81 -7.68 -0.90
N LEU A 47 8.19 -7.63 -2.19
CA LEU A 47 7.31 -7.86 -3.33
C LEU A 47 7.66 -9.20 -3.97
N LYS A 48 6.87 -10.24 -3.65
CA LYS A 48 7.04 -11.54 -4.29
C LYS A 48 6.47 -11.52 -5.71
N ALA A 49 7.29 -11.13 -6.68
CA ALA A 49 7.09 -11.55 -8.07
C ALA A 49 7.36 -13.06 -8.14
N LYS A 50 6.46 -13.82 -8.78
CA LYS A 50 6.36 -15.30 -8.73
C LYS A 50 7.69 -16.06 -8.88
N GLU A 51 8.67 -15.48 -9.58
CA GLU A 51 9.98 -16.12 -9.83
C GLU A 51 11.20 -15.29 -9.40
N MET A 52 11.09 -13.96 -9.22
CA MET A 52 12.26 -13.08 -8.99
C MET A 52 12.50 -12.64 -7.54
N GLY A 53 11.55 -12.84 -6.61
CA GLY A 53 11.80 -12.60 -5.18
C GLY A 53 12.29 -11.18 -4.81
N ILE A 54 11.71 -10.14 -5.41
CA ILE A 54 12.18 -8.76 -5.28
C ILE A 54 11.81 -8.18 -3.89
N THR A 55 12.75 -7.49 -3.27
CA THR A 55 12.50 -6.75 -2.02
C THR A 55 12.61 -5.27 -2.29
N CYS A 56 11.71 -4.46 -1.76
CA CYS A 56 11.78 -3.01 -1.88
C CYS A 56 12.11 -2.42 -0.52
N LEU A 57 13.09 -1.53 -0.44
CA LEU A 57 13.42 -0.77 0.76
C LEU A 57 13.22 0.72 0.46
N VAL A 58 12.47 1.42 1.32
CA VAL A 58 12.36 2.88 1.26
C VAL A 58 13.20 3.45 2.40
N ASP A 59 14.20 4.26 2.07
CA ASP A 59 15.12 4.84 3.05
C ASP A 59 15.67 6.21 2.63
N HIS A 60 16.45 6.81 3.52
CA HIS A 60 17.08 8.12 3.37
C HIS A 60 18.44 8.02 2.66
N PHE A 61 18.57 8.69 1.52
CA PHE A 61 19.84 8.77 0.77
C PHE A 61 20.24 10.23 0.45
N GLY A 62 19.57 11.22 1.05
CA GLY A 62 19.80 12.63 0.76
C GLY A 62 19.09 13.11 -0.50
N GLU A 63 18.91 14.43 -0.64
CA GLU A 63 18.14 15.03 -1.73
C GLU A 63 18.82 14.90 -3.10
N ASP A 64 20.15 14.94 -3.13
CA ASP A 64 20.98 14.80 -4.34
C ASP A 64 21.27 13.33 -4.72
N GLY A 65 20.80 12.37 -3.93
CA GLY A 65 20.96 10.95 -4.19
C GLY A 65 20.05 10.46 -5.34
N PRO A 66 20.30 9.26 -5.89
CA PRO A 66 19.45 8.70 -6.93
C PRO A 66 18.02 8.47 -6.43
N GLU A 67 17.02 8.54 -7.32
CA GLU A 67 15.62 8.25 -6.98
C GLU A 67 15.43 6.81 -6.48
N SER A 68 16.11 5.89 -7.14
CA SER A 68 16.17 4.47 -6.81
C SER A 68 17.45 3.86 -7.33
N TYR A 69 17.82 2.73 -6.78
CA TYR A 69 18.85 1.86 -7.32
C TYR A 69 18.58 0.42 -6.90
N THR A 70 19.25 -0.52 -7.56
CA THR A 70 19.12 -1.94 -7.26
C THR A 70 20.44 -2.57 -6.84
N GLU A 71 20.41 -3.34 -5.76
CA GLU A 71 21.52 -4.16 -5.30
C GLU A 71 21.04 -5.60 -5.08
N GLY A 72 21.56 -6.54 -5.89
CA GLY A 72 21.07 -7.91 -5.91
C GLY A 72 19.58 -7.98 -6.28
N SER A 73 18.75 -8.49 -5.37
CA SER A 73 17.29 -8.55 -5.54
C SER A 73 16.54 -7.47 -4.76
N VAL A 74 17.25 -6.44 -4.26
CA VAL A 74 16.69 -5.38 -3.43
C VAL A 74 16.67 -4.07 -4.21
N VAL A 75 15.48 -3.51 -4.39
CA VAL A 75 15.26 -2.18 -4.95
C VAL A 75 15.18 -1.17 -3.80
N TYR A 76 16.12 -0.23 -3.78
CA TYR A 76 16.15 0.86 -2.82
C TYR A 76 15.47 2.09 -3.42
N ILE A 77 14.62 2.75 -2.64
CA ILE A 77 13.86 3.94 -3.03
C ILE A 77 14.22 5.07 -2.08
N ASN A 78 14.63 6.20 -2.64
CA ASN A 78 15.03 7.36 -1.88
C ASN A 78 13.84 8.25 -1.53
N ARG A 79 13.52 8.32 -0.24
CA ARG A 79 12.41 9.14 0.26
C ARG A 79 12.76 10.63 0.39
N ASP A 80 14.03 10.98 0.38
CA ASP A 80 14.49 12.36 0.49
C ASP A 80 14.46 13.09 -0.85
N HIS A 81 14.45 12.34 -1.95
CA HIS A 81 14.48 12.90 -3.29
C HIS A 81 13.29 13.85 -3.54
N PRO A 82 13.51 15.05 -4.15
CA PRO A 82 12.45 16.03 -4.38
C PRO A 82 11.23 15.46 -5.12
N VAL A 83 11.46 14.58 -6.10
CA VAL A 83 10.39 13.95 -6.88
C VAL A 83 9.55 13.00 -6.02
N TYR A 84 10.15 12.30 -5.06
CA TYR A 84 9.42 11.45 -4.11
C TYR A 84 8.50 12.31 -3.23
N LYS A 85 9.03 13.42 -2.68
CA LYS A 85 8.29 14.36 -1.85
C LYS A 85 7.12 14.98 -2.61
N GLU A 86 7.34 15.36 -3.87
CA GLU A 86 6.29 15.90 -4.75
C GLU A 86 5.21 14.85 -5.06
N ALA A 87 5.62 13.64 -5.43
CA ALA A 87 4.70 12.55 -5.74
C ALA A 87 3.87 12.12 -4.53
N ALA A 88 4.43 12.19 -3.32
CA ALA A 88 3.75 11.85 -2.07
C ALA A 88 2.55 12.75 -1.73
N LYS A 89 2.39 13.90 -2.40
CA LYS A 89 1.26 14.82 -2.17
C LYS A 89 -0.11 14.21 -2.49
N THR A 90 -0.19 13.29 -3.46
CA THR A 90 -1.45 12.60 -3.78
C THR A 90 -1.24 11.11 -3.86
N ARG A 91 -2.25 10.33 -3.45
CA ARG A 91 -2.16 8.87 -3.46
C ARG A 91 -1.93 8.32 -4.87
N LEU A 92 -2.59 8.87 -5.88
CA LEU A 92 -2.44 8.42 -7.26
C LEU A 92 -1.02 8.71 -7.79
N SER A 93 -0.53 9.94 -7.62
CA SER A 93 0.84 10.29 -8.03
C SER A 93 1.88 9.44 -7.31
N PHE A 94 1.70 9.20 -6.01
CA PHE A 94 2.61 8.36 -5.23
C PHE A 94 2.64 6.91 -5.74
N VAL A 95 1.48 6.31 -6.01
CA VAL A 95 1.40 4.96 -6.57
C VAL A 95 2.05 4.90 -7.96
N MET A 96 1.78 5.87 -8.82
CA MET A 96 2.38 5.95 -10.17
C MET A 96 3.90 6.13 -10.10
N HIS A 97 4.39 6.97 -9.19
CA HIS A 97 5.81 7.20 -9.00
C HIS A 97 6.52 5.94 -8.49
N LEU A 98 5.97 5.27 -7.47
CA LEU A 98 6.53 4.00 -6.99
C LEU A 98 6.50 2.92 -8.08
N ALA A 99 5.41 2.81 -8.84
CA ALA A 99 5.34 1.86 -9.95
C ALA A 99 6.39 2.16 -11.03
N ARG A 100 6.59 3.45 -11.38
CA ARG A 100 7.63 3.87 -12.33
C ARG A 100 9.02 3.43 -11.87
N LEU A 101 9.38 3.71 -10.61
CA LEU A 101 10.68 3.34 -10.06
C LEU A 101 10.88 1.83 -10.06
N LEU A 102 9.91 1.07 -9.53
CA LEU A 102 9.99 -0.39 -9.48
C LEU A 102 10.14 -1.01 -10.87
N THR A 103 9.32 -0.57 -11.83
CA THR A 103 9.36 -1.12 -13.19
C THR A 103 10.62 -0.73 -13.95
N GLN A 104 11.20 0.45 -13.69
CA GLN A 104 12.49 0.87 -14.23
C GLN A 104 13.60 -0.04 -13.72
N GLU A 105 13.70 -0.21 -12.41
CA GLU A 105 14.72 -1.04 -11.77
C GLU A 105 14.63 -2.51 -12.23
N ILE A 106 13.42 -3.05 -12.35
CA ILE A 106 13.18 -4.40 -12.90
C ILE A 106 13.60 -4.52 -14.36
N ALA A 107 13.30 -3.51 -15.18
CA ALA A 107 13.69 -3.50 -16.58
C ALA A 107 15.22 -3.48 -16.74
N LEU A 108 15.92 -2.78 -15.85
CA LEU A 108 17.38 -2.70 -15.81
C LEU A 108 18.04 -3.96 -15.22
N LEU A 109 17.42 -4.60 -14.22
CA LEU A 109 17.86 -5.89 -13.67
C LEU A 109 18.00 -6.99 -14.72
N SER A 110 17.22 -6.88 -15.80
CA SER A 110 17.23 -7.83 -16.91
C SER A 110 18.35 -7.56 -17.93
N HIS A 111 19.35 -6.74 -17.58
CA HIS A 111 20.53 -6.35 -18.36
C HIS A 111 20.25 -6.23 -19.87
N PRO A 112 19.37 -5.30 -20.29
CA PRO A 112 18.99 -5.17 -21.68
C PRO A 112 20.18 -4.72 -22.55
N ASP A 113 20.30 -5.30 -23.75
CA ASP A 113 21.38 -4.98 -24.71
C ASP A 113 21.35 -3.52 -25.18
N ASN A 114 20.19 -2.87 -25.08
CA ASN A 114 20.00 -1.48 -25.47
C ASN A 114 18.94 -0.79 -24.59
N PRO A 115 19.00 0.55 -24.43
CA PRO A 115 18.07 1.31 -23.60
C PRO A 115 16.61 1.25 -24.10
N HIS A 116 16.40 1.10 -25.41
CA HIS A 116 15.07 1.02 -25.99
C HIS A 116 14.30 -0.21 -25.48
N LEU A 117 14.99 -1.34 -25.35
CA LEU A 117 14.43 -2.57 -24.79
C LEU A 117 14.06 -2.39 -23.30
N ALA A 118 14.85 -1.63 -22.54
CA ALA A 118 14.53 -1.29 -21.16
C ALA A 118 13.21 -0.50 -21.07
N TYR A 119 13.04 0.53 -21.90
CA TYR A 119 11.81 1.32 -21.95
C TYR A 119 10.59 0.53 -22.40
N GLN A 120 10.75 -0.39 -23.37
CA GLN A 120 9.67 -1.28 -23.78
C GLN A 120 9.25 -2.22 -22.66
N ARG A 121 10.21 -2.80 -21.93
CA ARG A 121 9.95 -3.66 -20.76
C ARG A 121 9.24 -2.88 -19.65
N GLN A 122 9.75 -1.70 -19.31
CA GLN A 122 9.11 -0.81 -18.34
C GLN A 122 7.66 -0.47 -18.75
N SER A 123 7.45 -0.08 -20.02
CA SER A 123 6.11 0.26 -20.54
C SER A 123 5.17 -0.93 -20.52
N LYS A 124 5.67 -2.15 -20.72
CA LYS A 124 4.89 -3.38 -20.57
C LYS A 124 4.50 -3.60 -19.11
N LEU A 125 5.47 -3.55 -18.19
CA LEU A 125 5.20 -3.74 -16.75
C LEU A 125 4.21 -2.70 -16.19
N MET A 126 4.30 -1.45 -16.62
CA MET A 126 3.34 -0.41 -16.25
C MET A 126 1.94 -0.69 -16.79
N ARG A 127 1.82 -1.15 -18.04
CA ARG A 127 0.52 -1.59 -18.59
C ARG A 127 -0.03 -2.79 -17.84
N ASP A 128 0.79 -3.78 -17.53
CA ASP A 128 0.34 -4.96 -16.79
C ASP A 128 -0.08 -4.59 -15.36
N ALA A 129 0.56 -3.59 -14.74
CA ALA A 129 0.23 -3.14 -13.39
C ALA A 129 -1.08 -2.33 -13.29
N PHE A 130 -1.49 -1.64 -14.36
CA PHE A 130 -2.63 -0.71 -14.34
C PHE A 130 -3.72 -0.99 -15.38
N GLY A 131 -3.45 -1.80 -16.40
CA GLY A 131 -4.29 -1.99 -17.60
C GLY A 131 -5.30 -3.13 -17.53
N GLU A 132 -5.29 -3.95 -16.48
CA GLU A 132 -6.23 -5.09 -16.34
C GLU A 132 -7.51 -4.78 -15.54
N GLU A 133 -7.69 -3.58 -14.96
CA GLU A 133 -8.93 -3.25 -14.24
C GLU A 133 -10.15 -3.04 -15.18
N GLU A 134 -9.95 -2.85 -16.48
CA GLU A 134 -11.02 -2.47 -17.43
C GLU A 134 -11.79 -3.67 -18.03
N SER A 135 -11.21 -4.87 -18.01
CA SER A 135 -11.85 -6.09 -18.57
C SER A 135 -12.78 -6.81 -17.58
N SER A 136 -12.72 -6.53 -16.29
CA SER A 136 -13.53 -7.20 -15.26
C SER A 136 -14.79 -6.44 -14.84
N LEU A 137 -15.09 -5.33 -15.53
CA LEU A 137 -16.26 -4.46 -15.28
C LEU A 137 -17.14 -4.28 -16.53
N SER A 138 -16.96 -5.11 -17.58
CA SER A 138 -17.85 -5.18 -18.74
C SER A 138 -18.63 -6.49 -18.78
#